data_AF-U1MZ72-F1
#
_entry.id   AF-U1MZ72-F1
#
_cell.length_a   1.000
_cell.length_b   1.000
_cell.length_c   1.000
_cell.angle_alpha   90.00
_cell.angle_beta   90.00
_cell.angle_gamma   90.00
#
_symmetry.space_group_name_H-M   'P 1'
#
loop_
_entity.id
_entity.type
_entity.pdbx_description
1 polymer ?
#
loop_
_entity_poly.entity_id
_entity_poly.type
_entity_poly.pdbx_seq_one_letter_code
_entity_poly.pdbx_strand_id
1 'polypeptide(L)'
;MTVYERLRPLLFRLSPEHAHRFSQTAFKFIQETSFRRGFEAALSVSDGRFTTTVLDRQFPNPVSVAVGYNRCAEVPHRLSALGFGFVKVGGVTAQPQGGNPRPRLFCLSEDHGLITRLGLNNDGAAVVGKRVAAADTQVPIGVTLAKGEAVPLEAAAADYRQGYKAVTAGDFSGERLVPELPGVRDAPDA
;
A
#
# COMPACT_ATOMS: atom_id res chain seq x y z
N MET A 1 19.15 21.67 -4.40
CA MET A 1 19.11 20.26 -3.98
C MET A 1 17.97 20.05 -2.99
N THR A 2 17.13 19.06 -3.21
CA THR A 2 16.02 18.71 -2.31
C THR A 2 16.54 17.97 -1.06
N VAL A 3 15.72 17.93 0.01
CA VAL A 3 16.03 17.11 1.20
C VAL A 3 16.23 15.63 0.81
N TYR A 4 15.43 15.14 -0.13
CA TYR A 4 15.54 13.78 -0.65
C TYR A 4 16.91 13.51 -1.28
N GLU A 5 17.43 14.42 -2.10
CA GLU A 5 18.75 14.25 -2.74
C GLU A 5 19.90 14.16 -1.73
N ARG A 6 19.77 14.81 -0.56
CA ARG A 6 20.75 14.71 0.52
C ARG A 6 20.63 13.41 1.30
N LEU A 7 19.41 12.91 1.50
CA LEU A 7 19.17 11.67 2.23
C LEU A 7 19.40 10.42 1.38
N ARG A 8 19.22 10.51 0.06
CA ARG A 8 19.30 9.37 -0.87
C ARG A 8 20.62 8.59 -0.73
N PRO A 9 21.83 9.19 -0.71
CA PRO A 9 23.06 8.41 -0.55
C PRO A 9 23.14 7.63 0.77
N LEU A 10 22.55 8.17 1.84
CA LEU A 10 22.51 7.51 3.16
C LEU A 10 21.50 6.36 3.17
N LEU A 11 20.32 6.56 2.58
CA LEU A 11 19.29 5.53 2.48
C LEU A 11 19.77 4.31 1.67
N PHE A 12 20.55 4.55 0.62
CA PHE A 12 21.11 3.49 -0.24
C PHE A 12 22.28 2.74 0.40
N ARG A 13 22.77 3.17 1.57
CA ARG A 13 23.71 2.39 2.41
C ARG A 13 22.99 1.39 3.32
N LEU A 14 21.69 1.55 3.54
CA LEU A 14 20.89 0.61 4.31
C LEU A 14 20.48 -0.57 3.43
N SER A 15 20.17 -1.72 4.04
CA SER A 15 19.48 -2.77 3.28
C SER A 15 18.13 -2.23 2.80
N PRO A 16 17.66 -2.62 1.59
CA PRO A 16 16.41 -2.09 1.04
C PRO A 16 15.20 -2.25 1.97
N GLU A 17 15.11 -3.38 2.69
CA GLU A 17 14.03 -3.61 3.66
C GLU A 17 14.16 -2.72 4.90
N HIS A 18 15.38 -2.39 5.35
CA HIS A 18 15.57 -1.40 6.42
C HIS A 18 15.27 0.02 5.96
N ALA A 19 15.68 0.41 4.75
CA ALA A 19 15.35 1.71 4.17
C ALA A 19 13.82 1.90 4.06
N HIS A 20 13.11 0.86 3.62
CA HIS A 20 11.65 0.87 3.55
C HIS A 20 10.98 0.96 4.92
N ARG A 21 11.45 0.20 5.92
CA ARG A 21 10.94 0.31 7.30
C ARG A 21 11.21 1.70 7.86
N PHE A 22 12.39 2.25 7.62
CA PHE A 22 12.74 3.61 8.02
C PHE A 22 11.79 4.63 7.40
N SER A 23 11.48 4.53 6.10
CA SER A 23 10.52 5.45 5.47
C SER A 23 9.12 5.33 6.10
N GLN A 24 8.65 4.12 6.39
CA GLN A 24 7.36 3.92 7.08
C GLN A 24 7.37 4.52 8.49
N THR A 25 8.43 4.29 9.28
CA THR A 25 8.57 4.88 10.61
C THR A 25 8.66 6.42 10.56
N ALA A 26 9.40 6.97 9.60
CA ALA A 26 9.47 8.42 9.41
C ALA A 26 8.09 8.99 9.07
N PHE A 27 7.31 8.33 8.20
CA PHE A 27 5.94 8.74 7.93
C PHE A 27 5.02 8.65 9.14
N LYS A 28 5.17 7.62 9.98
CA LYS A 28 4.45 7.53 11.28
C LYS A 28 4.85 8.65 12.23
N PHE A 29 6.13 9.02 12.30
CA PHE A 29 6.57 10.12 13.17
C PHE A 29 6.07 11.48 12.67
N ILE A 30 6.13 11.72 11.36
CA ILE A 30 5.53 12.91 10.74
C ILE A 30 4.00 12.91 10.95
N GLN A 31 3.38 11.73 11.12
CA GLN A 31 1.95 11.59 11.41
C GLN A 31 1.53 12.33 12.69
N GLU A 32 2.37 12.32 13.71
CA GLU A 32 2.09 12.79 15.07
C GLU A 32 2.50 14.25 15.31
N THR A 33 3.07 14.95 14.31
CA THR A 33 3.61 16.30 14.49
C THR A 33 2.87 17.38 13.69
N SER A 34 2.90 18.62 14.19
CA SER A 34 2.28 19.81 13.58
C SER A 34 2.84 20.19 12.20
N PHE A 35 3.96 19.60 11.79
CA PHE A 35 4.57 19.77 10.45
C PHE A 35 3.71 19.19 9.31
N ARG A 36 2.65 18.44 9.64
CA ARG A 36 1.67 17.87 8.71
C ARG A 36 1.24 18.82 7.58
N ARG A 37 0.73 20.00 7.94
CA ARG A 37 0.10 20.92 6.98
C ARG A 37 1.13 21.52 6.02
N GLY A 38 2.33 21.82 6.51
CA GLY A 38 3.41 22.34 5.67
C GLY A 38 3.93 21.29 4.68
N PHE A 39 4.01 20.03 5.12
CA PHE A 39 4.46 18.93 4.25
C PHE A 39 3.46 18.62 3.13
N GLU A 40 2.17 18.59 3.45
CA GLU A 40 1.09 18.41 2.46
C GLU A 40 1.04 19.56 1.47
N ALA A 41 1.11 20.82 1.94
CA ALA A 41 1.13 21.99 1.06
C ALA A 41 2.36 22.03 0.12
N ALA A 42 3.51 21.48 0.56
CA ALA A 42 4.73 21.46 -0.24
C ALA A 42 4.77 20.37 -1.31
N LEU A 43 4.02 19.27 -1.13
CA LEU A 43 4.11 18.09 -1.98
C LEU A 43 2.83 17.79 -2.76
N SER A 44 1.69 18.32 -2.33
CA SER A 44 0.43 18.17 -3.05
C SER A 44 0.36 19.14 -4.23
N VAL A 45 -0.18 18.65 -5.34
CA VAL A 45 -0.54 19.45 -6.50
C VAL A 45 -2.05 19.34 -6.68
N SER A 46 -2.74 20.47 -6.59
CA SER A 46 -4.19 20.55 -6.80
C SER A 46 -4.47 21.37 -8.05
N ASP A 47 -4.95 20.71 -9.09
CA ASP A 47 -5.35 21.34 -10.36
C ASP A 47 -6.54 20.56 -10.91
N GLY A 48 -7.64 21.26 -11.20
CA GLY A 48 -8.88 20.64 -11.69
C GLY A 48 -8.71 19.85 -12.99
N ARG A 49 -7.64 20.08 -13.75
CA ARG A 49 -7.30 19.32 -14.97
C ARG A 49 -6.90 17.87 -14.68
N PHE A 50 -6.45 17.55 -13.47
CA PHE A 50 -6.09 16.19 -13.08
C PHE A 50 -7.27 15.42 -12.50
N THR A 51 -8.36 16.10 -12.14
CA THR A 51 -9.54 15.46 -11.60
C THR A 51 -10.11 14.47 -12.61
N THR A 52 -10.31 13.22 -12.19
CA THR A 52 -10.86 12.16 -13.04
C THR A 52 -12.01 11.46 -12.34
N THR A 53 -12.99 10.98 -13.10
CA THR A 53 -14.11 10.18 -12.59
C THR A 53 -14.02 8.77 -13.13
N VAL A 54 -13.97 7.78 -12.24
CA VAL A 54 -13.92 6.35 -12.58
C VAL A 54 -14.90 5.61 -11.67
N LEU A 55 -15.76 4.76 -12.25
CA LEU A 55 -16.80 4.01 -11.50
C LEU A 55 -17.67 4.91 -10.62
N ASP A 56 -18.11 6.04 -11.16
CA ASP A 56 -18.89 7.07 -10.45
C ASP A 56 -18.19 7.68 -9.22
N ARG A 57 -16.86 7.57 -9.15
CA ARG A 57 -16.01 8.15 -8.09
C ARG A 57 -15.06 9.18 -8.65
N GLN A 58 -14.96 10.31 -7.95
CA GLN A 58 -14.05 11.38 -8.30
C GLN A 58 -12.71 11.21 -7.58
N PHE A 59 -11.63 11.29 -8.33
CA PHE A 59 -10.26 11.30 -7.84
C PHE A 59 -9.65 12.66 -8.13
N PRO A 60 -8.96 13.31 -7.17
CA PRO A 60 -8.36 14.62 -7.39
C PRO A 60 -7.20 14.57 -8.40
N ASN A 61 -6.58 13.41 -8.57
CA ASN A 61 -5.61 13.13 -9.63
C ASN A 61 -5.54 11.61 -9.91
N PRO A 62 -5.02 11.18 -11.07
CA PRO A 62 -4.99 9.76 -11.45
C PRO A 62 -3.78 9.01 -10.88
N VAL A 63 -2.98 9.62 -10.01
CA VAL A 63 -1.70 9.07 -9.54
C VAL A 63 -1.88 8.40 -8.18
N SER A 64 -1.35 7.19 -8.05
CA SER A 64 -1.37 6.41 -6.81
C SER A 64 -0.04 5.73 -6.55
N VAL A 65 0.19 5.41 -5.28
CA VAL A 65 1.26 4.50 -4.88
C VAL A 65 0.92 3.06 -5.28
N ALA A 66 1.91 2.35 -5.82
CA ALA A 66 1.73 0.95 -6.20
C ALA A 66 1.46 0.04 -4.99
N VAL A 67 0.73 -1.05 -5.25
CA VAL A 67 0.53 -2.14 -4.28
C VAL A 67 1.88 -2.71 -3.83
N GLY A 68 1.97 -3.14 -2.57
CA GLY A 68 3.21 -3.67 -1.99
C GLY A 68 4.04 -2.65 -1.21
N TYR A 69 3.86 -1.33 -1.42
CA TYR A 69 4.52 -0.31 -0.59
C TYR A 69 3.92 -0.26 0.83
N ASN A 70 2.60 -0.19 0.96
CA ASN A 70 1.91 -0.15 2.26
C ASN A 70 1.03 -1.40 2.46
N ARG A 71 1.66 -2.57 2.56
CA ARG A 71 0.98 -3.88 2.63
C ARG A 71 0.05 -4.03 3.81
N CYS A 72 0.46 -3.50 4.97
CA CYS A 72 -0.26 -3.67 6.22
C CYS A 72 -1.16 -2.47 6.55
N ALA A 73 -1.38 -1.55 5.60
CA ALA A 73 -2.16 -0.32 5.78
C ALA A 73 -1.73 0.51 7.01
N GLU A 74 -0.43 0.64 7.24
CA GLU A 74 0.08 1.34 8.42
C GLU A 74 0.07 2.86 8.28
N VAL A 75 0.22 3.37 7.04
CA VAL A 75 0.34 4.82 6.76
C VAL A 75 -0.54 5.34 5.60
N PRO A 76 -1.82 4.92 5.45
CA PRO A 76 -2.66 5.32 4.32
C PRO A 76 -2.87 6.84 4.21
N HIS A 77 -3.18 7.53 5.31
CA HIS A 77 -3.41 8.99 5.35
C HIS A 77 -2.19 9.82 4.88
N ARG A 78 -0.95 9.32 5.07
CA ARG A 78 0.24 10.10 4.72
C ARG A 78 0.70 9.88 3.30
N LEU A 79 0.32 8.75 2.70
CA LEU A 79 0.44 8.59 1.27
C LEU A 79 -0.46 9.62 0.57
N SER A 80 -1.70 9.85 1.03
CA SER A 80 -2.52 10.92 0.45
C SER A 80 -1.89 12.31 0.63
N ALA A 81 -1.27 12.58 1.79
CA ALA A 81 -0.56 13.84 2.04
C ALA A 81 0.68 14.07 1.15
N LEU A 82 1.19 13.04 0.46
CA LEU A 82 2.22 13.20 -0.59
C LEU A 82 1.64 13.67 -1.93
N GLY A 83 0.34 13.92 -2.01
CA GLY A 83 -0.35 14.35 -3.22
C GLY A 83 -0.94 13.22 -4.06
N PHE A 84 -0.92 11.96 -3.58
CA PHE A 84 -1.57 10.85 -4.29
C PHE A 84 -3.09 11.01 -4.27
N GLY A 85 -3.73 10.87 -5.44
CA GLY A 85 -5.18 11.01 -5.58
C GLY A 85 -5.97 9.80 -5.12
N PHE A 86 -5.31 8.67 -4.87
CA PHE A 86 -5.84 7.53 -4.14
C PHE A 86 -4.68 6.66 -3.62
N VAL A 87 -4.97 5.82 -2.64
CA VAL A 87 -3.95 4.95 -2.02
C VAL A 87 -4.32 3.49 -2.20
N LYS A 88 -3.40 2.69 -2.72
CA LYS A 88 -3.53 1.22 -2.73
C LYS A 88 -2.72 0.62 -1.59
N VAL A 89 -3.40 -0.17 -0.75
CA VAL A 89 -2.77 -1.00 0.28
C VAL A 89 -2.87 -2.46 -0.10
N GLY A 90 -2.00 -3.27 0.46
CA GLY A 90 -2.15 -4.72 0.39
C GLY A 90 -1.26 -5.46 -0.59
N GLY A 91 -1.83 -6.52 -1.17
CA GLY A 91 -1.23 -7.86 -1.13
C GLY A 91 -1.62 -8.59 0.17
N VAL A 92 -2.86 -8.38 0.64
CA VAL A 92 -3.34 -8.89 1.93
C VAL A 92 -3.96 -10.26 1.77
N THR A 93 -3.56 -11.18 2.62
CA THR A 93 -4.12 -12.53 2.68
C THR A 93 -5.15 -12.62 3.80
N ALA A 94 -6.06 -13.59 3.77
CA ALA A 94 -7.08 -13.71 4.81
C ALA A 94 -6.43 -13.87 6.21
N GLN A 95 -5.36 -14.67 6.28
CA GLN A 95 -4.54 -14.89 7.46
C GLN A 95 -3.21 -14.14 7.37
N PRO A 96 -2.59 -13.74 8.50
CA PRO A 96 -1.25 -13.15 8.50
C PRO A 96 -0.19 -14.13 7.95
N GLN A 97 0.83 -13.59 7.30
CA GLN A 97 1.98 -14.37 6.86
C GLN A 97 3.30 -13.58 6.90
N GLY A 98 4.39 -14.25 7.27
CA GLY A 98 5.73 -13.66 7.40
C GLY A 98 6.48 -13.47 6.08
N GLY A 99 6.02 -14.14 5.02
CA GLY A 99 6.63 -14.19 3.69
C GLY A 99 7.99 -14.87 3.65
N ASN A 100 8.71 -14.70 2.54
CA ASN A 100 9.93 -15.45 2.25
C ASN A 100 11.09 -15.09 3.22
N PRO A 101 12.10 -15.96 3.40
CA PRO A 101 13.31 -15.63 4.16
C PRO A 101 14.08 -14.43 3.57
N ARG A 102 14.77 -13.68 4.44
CA ARG A 102 15.63 -12.55 4.03
C ARG A 102 17.01 -13.04 3.56
N PRO A 103 17.71 -12.32 2.66
CA PRO A 103 17.31 -11.08 1.97
C PRO A 103 16.36 -11.34 0.79
N ARG A 104 15.38 -10.45 0.61
CA ARG A 104 14.24 -10.63 -0.30
C ARG A 104 13.81 -9.38 -1.07
N LEU A 105 14.58 -8.31 -0.94
CA LEU A 105 14.41 -7.05 -1.66
C LEU A 105 15.79 -6.53 -2.01
N PHE A 106 16.00 -6.21 -3.28
CA PHE A 106 17.27 -5.77 -3.83
C PHE A 106 17.06 -4.53 -4.70
N CYS A 107 17.95 -3.54 -4.59
CA CYS A 107 17.91 -2.34 -5.41
C CYS A 107 19.01 -2.38 -6.47
N LEU A 108 18.63 -2.23 -7.73
CA LEU A 108 19.54 -2.05 -8.86
C LEU A 108 19.63 -0.55 -9.13
N SER A 109 20.54 0.12 -8.43
CA SER A 109 20.55 1.59 -8.36
C SER A 109 20.88 2.26 -9.69
N GLU A 110 21.74 1.64 -10.50
CA GLU A 110 22.14 2.11 -11.83
C GLU A 110 20.99 1.94 -12.83
N ASP A 111 20.26 0.83 -12.74
CA ASP A 111 19.11 0.53 -13.61
C ASP A 111 17.78 1.14 -13.14
N HIS A 112 17.80 1.88 -12.02
CA HIS A 112 16.58 2.34 -11.33
C HIS A 112 15.56 1.20 -11.07
N GLY A 113 16.07 -0.02 -10.86
CA GLY A 113 15.28 -1.25 -10.74
C GLY A 113 15.16 -1.78 -9.32
N LEU A 114 14.16 -2.62 -9.10
CA LEU A 114 13.95 -3.37 -7.84
C LEU A 114 13.68 -4.84 -8.15
N ILE A 115 14.31 -5.74 -7.41
CA ILE A 115 13.99 -7.17 -7.41
C ILE A 115 13.32 -7.49 -6.07
N THR A 116 12.11 -8.06 -6.12
CA THR A 116 11.33 -8.40 -4.92
C THR A 116 10.93 -9.87 -4.94
N ARG A 117 11.18 -10.56 -3.82
CA ARG A 117 10.70 -11.92 -3.53
C ARG A 117 10.09 -11.95 -2.15
N LEU A 118 9.22 -10.98 -1.84
CA LEU A 118 8.74 -10.73 -0.49
C LEU A 118 7.84 -11.84 0.07
N GLY A 119 7.13 -12.58 -0.79
CA GLY A 119 6.20 -13.64 -0.36
C GLY A 119 4.99 -13.08 0.39
N LEU A 120 4.41 -11.98 -0.09
CA LEU A 120 3.17 -11.38 0.44
C LEU A 120 3.17 -11.17 1.97
N ASN A 121 4.30 -10.80 2.60
CA ASN A 121 4.31 -10.62 4.06
C ASN A 121 3.34 -9.51 4.51
N ASN A 122 2.37 -9.87 5.37
CA ASN A 122 1.30 -8.98 5.83
C ASN A 122 0.67 -9.45 7.16
N ASP A 123 -0.05 -8.56 7.83
CA ASP A 123 -0.67 -8.79 9.15
C ASP A 123 -2.06 -9.45 9.09
N GLY A 124 -2.52 -9.83 7.90
CA GLY A 124 -3.82 -10.45 7.67
C GLY A 124 -4.96 -9.44 7.49
N ALA A 125 -6.00 -9.89 6.79
CA ALA A 125 -7.16 -9.09 6.40
C ALA A 125 -7.89 -8.43 7.57
N ALA A 126 -8.00 -9.09 8.72
CA ALA A 126 -8.68 -8.56 9.88
C ALA A 126 -7.95 -7.34 10.50
N VAL A 127 -6.62 -7.40 10.59
CA VAL A 127 -5.81 -6.29 11.12
C VAL A 127 -5.79 -5.14 10.12
N VAL A 128 -5.61 -5.45 8.84
CA VAL A 128 -5.63 -4.43 7.78
C VAL A 128 -6.99 -3.74 7.72
N GLY A 129 -8.10 -4.48 7.75
CA GLY A 129 -9.45 -3.93 7.76
C GLY A 129 -9.65 -2.89 8.87
N LYS A 130 -9.22 -3.20 10.10
CA LYS A 130 -9.28 -2.24 11.22
C LYS A 130 -8.47 -0.97 10.97
N ARG A 131 -7.27 -1.09 10.40
CA ARG A 131 -6.41 0.07 10.11
C ARG A 131 -6.96 0.94 8.99
N VAL A 132 -7.51 0.33 7.94
CA VAL A 132 -8.16 1.08 6.86
C VAL A 132 -9.43 1.76 7.39
N ALA A 133 -10.21 1.10 8.27
CA ALA A 133 -11.43 1.68 8.86
C ALA A 133 -11.12 2.90 9.73
N ALA A 134 -10.00 2.85 10.47
CA ALA A 134 -9.52 3.96 11.29
C ALA A 134 -8.76 5.04 10.49
N ALA A 135 -8.56 4.87 9.19
CA ALA A 135 -7.78 5.80 8.38
C ALA A 135 -8.61 7.06 8.06
N ASP A 136 -8.24 8.17 8.68
CA ASP A 136 -8.74 9.50 8.30
C ASP A 136 -8.03 9.96 7.02
N THR A 137 -8.59 9.72 5.84
CA THR A 137 -8.00 10.13 4.56
C THR A 137 -9.01 10.89 3.70
N GLN A 138 -8.52 11.88 2.96
CA GLN A 138 -9.34 12.66 2.03
C GLN A 138 -9.43 12.03 0.63
N VAL A 139 -8.67 10.96 0.39
CA VAL A 139 -8.68 10.22 -0.89
C VAL A 139 -9.12 8.77 -0.69
N PRO A 140 -9.71 8.14 -1.72
CA PRO A 140 -10.12 6.74 -1.66
C PRO A 140 -8.96 5.78 -1.33
N ILE A 141 -9.28 4.70 -0.60
CA ILE A 141 -8.35 3.60 -0.35
C ILE A 141 -8.82 2.35 -1.08
N GLY A 142 -7.95 1.81 -1.93
CA GLY A 142 -8.10 0.48 -2.52
C GLY A 142 -7.35 -0.56 -1.69
N VAL A 143 -7.95 -1.72 -1.48
CA VAL A 143 -7.32 -2.86 -0.77
C VAL A 143 -7.15 -4.03 -1.72
N THR A 144 -5.90 -4.38 -2.05
CA THR A 144 -5.59 -5.55 -2.88
C THR A 144 -5.53 -6.80 -2.01
N LEU A 145 -6.36 -7.79 -2.33
CA LEU A 145 -6.35 -9.12 -1.70
C LEU A 145 -5.44 -10.07 -2.49
N ALA A 146 -4.89 -11.06 -1.81
CA ALA A 146 -4.10 -12.13 -2.40
C ALA A 146 -4.47 -13.47 -1.74
N LYS A 147 -4.28 -14.57 -2.47
CA LYS A 147 -4.38 -15.91 -1.92
C LYS A 147 -3.24 -16.15 -0.92
N GLY A 148 -3.57 -16.67 0.26
CA GLY A 148 -2.57 -17.16 1.20
C GLY A 148 -1.63 -18.19 0.58
N GLU A 149 -0.35 -18.17 0.93
CA GLU A 149 0.64 -19.09 0.36
C GLU A 149 0.31 -20.56 0.67
N ALA A 150 -0.06 -20.85 1.92
CA ALA A 150 -0.43 -22.19 2.39
C ALA A 150 -1.81 -22.66 1.92
N VAL A 151 -2.58 -21.82 1.23
CA VAL A 151 -3.94 -22.13 0.79
C VAL A 151 -3.89 -22.88 -0.55
N PRO A 152 -4.44 -24.10 -0.65
CA PRO A 152 -4.51 -24.82 -1.92
C PRO A 152 -5.44 -24.10 -2.92
N LEU A 153 -5.24 -24.31 -4.22
CA LEU A 153 -5.91 -23.53 -5.26
C LEU A 153 -7.45 -23.70 -5.21
N GLU A 154 -7.91 -24.89 -4.88
CA GLU A 154 -9.33 -25.25 -4.74
C GLU A 154 -10.01 -24.46 -3.62
N ALA A 155 -9.25 -24.04 -2.61
CA ALA A 155 -9.73 -23.22 -1.50
C ALA A 155 -9.54 -21.71 -1.71
N ALA A 156 -8.94 -21.28 -2.82
CA ALA A 156 -8.60 -19.88 -3.07
C ALA A 156 -9.84 -18.96 -3.03
N ALA A 157 -10.96 -19.40 -3.61
CA ALA A 157 -12.21 -18.63 -3.59
C ALA A 157 -12.72 -18.38 -2.16
N ALA A 158 -12.60 -19.38 -1.28
CA ALA A 158 -12.99 -19.24 0.12
C ALA A 158 -12.06 -18.29 0.87
N ASP A 159 -10.74 -18.37 0.62
CA ASP A 159 -9.73 -17.48 1.19
C ASP A 159 -9.95 -16.02 0.79
N TYR A 160 -10.16 -15.76 -0.51
CA TYR A 160 -10.51 -14.42 -0.99
C TYR A 160 -11.80 -13.89 -0.36
N ARG A 161 -12.85 -14.73 -0.26
CA ARG A 161 -14.11 -14.34 0.38
C ARG A 161 -13.91 -14.00 1.86
N GLN A 162 -13.08 -14.76 2.57
CA GLN A 162 -12.75 -14.49 3.96
C GLN A 162 -11.99 -13.17 4.10
N GLY A 163 -10.96 -12.97 3.28
CA GLY A 163 -10.19 -11.74 3.24
C GLY A 163 -11.06 -10.51 2.96
N TYR A 164 -11.95 -10.62 1.96
CA TYR A 164 -12.91 -9.58 1.63
C TYR A 164 -13.80 -9.22 2.82
N LYS A 165 -14.48 -10.22 3.42
CA LYS A 165 -15.34 -9.99 4.58
C LYS A 165 -14.60 -9.32 5.73
N ALA A 166 -13.38 -9.77 6.02
CA ALA A 166 -12.58 -9.24 7.12
C ALA A 166 -12.15 -7.78 6.90
N VAL A 167 -11.75 -7.43 5.66
CA VAL A 167 -11.41 -6.04 5.33
C VAL A 167 -12.65 -5.14 5.37
N THR A 168 -13.83 -5.65 4.98
CA THR A 168 -15.06 -4.86 4.90
C THR A 168 -15.90 -4.85 6.18
N ALA A 169 -15.46 -5.50 7.26
CA ALA A 169 -16.27 -5.69 8.47
C ALA A 169 -16.40 -4.43 9.36
N GLY A 170 -15.57 -3.41 9.16
CA GLY A 170 -15.67 -2.14 9.88
C GLY A 170 -16.62 -1.15 9.20
N ASP A 171 -17.11 -0.17 9.96
CA ASP A 171 -17.71 1.04 9.38
C ASP A 171 -16.60 1.94 8.83
N PHE A 172 -16.71 2.34 7.56
CA PHE A 172 -15.70 3.10 6.85
C PHE A 172 -16.23 4.49 6.47
N SER A 173 -15.45 5.52 6.79
CA SER A 173 -15.70 6.90 6.35
C SER A 173 -15.09 7.23 4.97
N GLY A 174 -14.33 6.30 4.37
CA GLY A 174 -13.65 6.49 3.07
C GLY A 174 -14.21 5.64 1.93
N GLU A 175 -14.10 6.14 0.70
CA GLU A 175 -14.64 5.48 -0.50
C GLU A 175 -13.80 4.27 -0.95
N ARG A 176 -14.49 3.20 -1.37
CA ARG A 176 -13.95 1.86 -1.64
C ARG A 176 -13.47 1.72 -3.09
N LEU A 177 -12.22 1.31 -3.30
CA LEU A 177 -11.79 0.68 -4.55
C LEU A 177 -11.74 -0.85 -4.36
N VAL A 178 -12.47 -1.54 -5.24
CA VAL A 178 -12.68 -3.00 -5.30
C VAL A 178 -11.34 -3.75 -5.23
N PRO A 179 -11.29 -4.94 -4.58
CA PRO A 179 -10.08 -5.74 -4.57
C PRO A 179 -9.68 -6.13 -5.98
N GLU A 180 -8.51 -5.70 -6.41
CA GLU A 180 -7.82 -6.34 -7.51
C GLU A 180 -7.40 -7.74 -7.02
N LEU A 181 -7.90 -8.77 -7.69
CA LEU A 181 -7.40 -10.13 -7.57
C LEU A 181 -6.22 -10.23 -8.54
N PRO A 182 -4.97 -10.27 -8.08
CA PRO A 182 -3.88 -10.57 -8.98
C PRO A 182 -4.16 -11.95 -9.60
N GLY A 183 -4.11 -12.03 -10.93
CA GLY A 183 -4.22 -13.30 -11.63
C GLY A 183 -3.24 -14.28 -11.00
N VAL A 184 -3.77 -15.39 -10.47
CA VAL A 184 -2.93 -16.50 -10.01
C VAL A 184 -2.20 -16.98 -11.25
N ARG A 185 -0.92 -16.57 -11.40
CA ARG A 185 -0.03 -17.15 -12.39
C ARG A 185 0.19 -18.59 -11.96
N ASP A 186 -0.71 -19.46 -12.39
CA ASP A 186 -0.76 -20.94 -12.32
C ASP A 186 -2.20 -21.48 -12.39
N ALA A 187 -3.24 -20.66 -12.66
CA ALA A 187 -4.49 -21.23 -13.15
C ALA A 187 -4.21 -21.80 -14.57
N PRO A 188 -4.28 -23.12 -14.80
CA PRO A 188 -4.28 -23.61 -16.17
C PRO A 188 -5.50 -23.01 -16.86
N ASP A 189 -5.30 -22.46 -18.05
CA ASP A 189 -6.38 -22.02 -18.93
C ASP A 189 -7.42 -23.15 -19.03
N ALA A 190 -8.64 -22.88 -18.58
CA ALA A 190 -9.81 -23.74 -18.74
C ALA A 190 -10.84 -23.03 -19.60
#